data_AF-A0A7W1N3B6-F1
#
_entry.id   AF-A0A7W1N3B6-F1
#
_cell.length_a   1.000
_cell.length_b   1.000
_cell.length_c   1.000
_cell.angle_alpha   90.00
_cell.angle_beta   90.00
_cell.angle_gamma   90.00
#
_symmetry.space_group_name_H-M   'P 1'
#
loop_
_entity.id
_entity.type
_entity.pdbx_description
1 polymer ?
#
loop_
_entity_poly.entity_id
_entity_poly.type
_entity_poly.pdbx_seq_one_letter_code
_entity_poly.pdbx_strand_id
1 'polypeptide(L)'
;MSFRQRLTILTALAIAVTVAGASVAVWEIARHELYSQLDSTLAGQANQGGPFGGSPYSVIVHPDGDQTGVLAGALPITSRAAAVIGGRAQAYYTDLTVKGVALRELVAPTRGGGAVLTVQPLYPTQHALGRIKFWILLIGGIGIAAATALAALVATAALRPVRRLTAAAEAVTATGNLSERVHVSGSDELGRLAARFNGMLAALEESVGRQRRLVADASHELRTPLTAARTNVDLLREGRLPEEEKHHALEETSVELDALTRLVSDLVELARGEERKLRIEEVQLDDLVAATVERAQARAPQVTFVTALSPTQVHA
;
A
#
# COMPACT_ATOMS: atom_id res chain seq x y z
N MET A 1 -13.30 4.81 -7.58
CA MET A 1 -13.06 4.41 -6.18
C MET A 1 -11.65 4.77 -5.78
N SER A 2 -11.46 5.43 -4.63
CA SER A 2 -10.13 5.81 -4.15
C SER A 2 -9.35 4.60 -3.60
N PHE A 3 -8.02 4.65 -3.62
CA PHE A 3 -7.16 3.61 -3.02
C PHE A 3 -7.53 3.32 -1.56
N ARG A 4 -7.89 4.38 -0.81
CA ARG A 4 -8.39 4.28 0.57
C ARG A 4 -9.64 3.39 0.68
N GLN A 5 -10.63 3.57 -0.20
CA GLN A 5 -11.85 2.77 -0.19
C GLN A 5 -11.55 1.29 -0.46
N ARG A 6 -10.65 1.01 -1.41
CA ARG A 6 -10.25 -0.37 -1.73
C ARG A 6 -9.56 -1.03 -0.53
N LEU A 7 -8.61 -0.34 0.10
CA LEU A 7 -7.89 -0.86 1.26
C LEU A 7 -8.83 -1.13 2.44
N THR A 8 -9.73 -0.19 2.76
CA THR A 8 -10.69 -0.36 3.87
C THR A 8 -11.69 -1.48 3.61
N ILE A 9 -12.14 -1.65 2.36
CA ILE A 9 -13.06 -2.74 2.01
C ILE A 9 -12.35 -4.10 2.11
N LEU A 10 -11.11 -4.20 1.61
CA LEU A 10 -10.34 -5.44 1.69
C LEU A 10 -10.02 -5.83 3.14
N THR A 11 -9.61 -4.87 3.98
CA THR A 11 -9.35 -5.16 5.40
C THR A 11 -10.63 -5.54 6.14
N ALA A 12 -11.74 -4.81 5.92
CA ALA A 12 -13.03 -5.14 6.51
C ALA A 12 -13.49 -6.54 6.10
N LEU A 13 -13.35 -6.91 4.82
CA LEU A 13 -13.70 -8.23 4.31
C LEU A 13 -12.83 -9.33 4.93
N ALA A 14 -11.51 -9.13 5.00
CA ALA A 14 -10.59 -10.10 5.61
C ALA A 14 -10.91 -10.33 7.10
N ILE A 15 -11.18 -9.25 7.84
CA ILE A 15 -11.59 -9.32 9.25
C ILE A 15 -12.94 -10.05 9.37
N ALA A 16 -13.92 -9.70 8.53
CA ALA A 16 -15.24 -10.33 8.56
C ALA A 16 -15.18 -11.83 8.28
N VAL A 17 -14.38 -12.27 7.31
CA VAL A 17 -14.17 -13.69 7.00
C VAL A 17 -13.53 -14.43 8.18
N THR A 18 -12.49 -13.83 8.77
CA THR A 18 -11.80 -14.42 9.94
C THR A 18 -12.74 -14.55 11.13
N VAL A 19 -13.47 -13.49 11.46
CA VAL A 19 -14.45 -13.48 12.56
C VAL A 19 -15.58 -14.46 12.30
N ALA A 20 -16.08 -14.54 11.06
CA ALA A 20 -17.11 -15.50 10.69
C ALA A 20 -16.63 -16.95 10.85
N GLY A 21 -15.42 -17.27 10.39
CA GLY A 21 -14.82 -18.60 10.55
C GLY A 21 -14.66 -18.99 12.03
N ALA A 22 -14.10 -18.10 12.85
CA ALA A 22 -13.96 -18.32 14.29
C ALA A 22 -15.33 -18.46 14.98
N SER A 23 -16.30 -17.65 14.59
CA SER A 23 -17.67 -17.70 15.11
C SER A 23 -18.36 -19.03 14.83
N VAL A 24 -18.22 -19.56 13.61
CA VAL A 24 -18.76 -20.87 13.23
C VAL A 24 -18.08 -21.99 14.04
N ALA A 25 -16.76 -21.94 14.20
CA ALA A 25 -16.03 -22.93 14.99
C ALA A 25 -16.48 -22.92 16.47
N VAL A 26 -16.59 -21.74 17.09
CA VAL A 26 -17.06 -21.61 18.47
C VAL A 26 -18.49 -22.11 18.62
N TRP A 27 -19.37 -21.82 17.66
CA TRP A 27 -20.74 -22.31 17.68
C TRP A 27 -20.81 -23.84 17.56
N GLU A 28 -20.03 -24.43 16.65
CA GLU A 28 -19.97 -25.89 16.51
C GLU A 28 -19.39 -26.57 17.75
N ILE A 29 -18.34 -26.02 18.35
CA ILE A 29 -17.76 -26.55 19.61
C ILE A 29 -18.80 -26.50 20.73
N ALA A 30 -19.46 -25.35 20.92
CA ALA A 30 -20.48 -25.20 21.94
C ALA A 30 -21.67 -26.14 21.71
N ARG A 31 -22.06 -26.36 20.46
CA ARG A 31 -23.10 -27.32 20.08
C ARG A 31 -22.67 -28.75 20.40
N HIS A 32 -21.50 -29.18 19.95
CA HIS A 32 -21.01 -30.53 20.23
C HIS A 32 -20.91 -30.79 21.74
N GLU A 33 -20.40 -29.83 22.50
CA GLU A 33 -20.27 -29.95 23.96
C GLU A 33 -21.63 -30.06 24.65
N LEU A 34 -22.59 -29.19 24.32
CA LEU A 34 -23.92 -29.22 24.93
C LEU A 34 -24.70 -30.50 24.60
N TYR A 35 -24.58 -31.01 23.38
CA TYR A 35 -25.21 -32.29 23.01
C TYR A 35 -24.49 -33.48 23.64
N SER A 36 -23.17 -33.45 23.75
CA SER A 36 -22.38 -34.47 24.46
C SER A 36 -22.75 -34.54 25.95
N GLN A 37 -22.86 -33.38 26.61
CA GLN A 37 -23.31 -33.30 28.00
C GLN A 37 -24.74 -33.83 28.17
N LEU A 38 -25.64 -33.49 27.24
CA LEU A 38 -27.01 -34.01 27.22
C LEU A 38 -27.03 -35.54 27.07
N ASP A 39 -26.27 -36.08 26.12
CA ASP A 39 -26.17 -37.52 25.87
C ASP A 39 -25.55 -38.27 27.07
N SER A 40 -24.54 -37.70 27.72
CA SER A 40 -23.95 -38.27 28.94
C SER A 40 -24.93 -38.27 30.13
N THR A 41 -25.77 -37.25 30.24
CA THR A 41 -26.82 -37.15 31.26
C THR A 41 -27.87 -38.23 31.03
N LEU A 42 -28.29 -38.43 29.78
CA LEU A 42 -29.21 -39.50 29.39
C LEU A 42 -28.63 -40.90 29.69
N ALA A 43 -27.36 -41.14 29.36
CA ALA A 43 -26.69 -42.41 29.65
C ALA A 43 -26.57 -42.67 31.17
N GLY A 44 -26.27 -41.62 31.95
CA GLY A 44 -26.24 -41.70 33.41
C GLY A 44 -27.61 -42.04 34.01
N GLN A 45 -28.68 -41.44 33.48
CA GLN A 45 -30.06 -41.73 33.91
C GLN A 45 -30.52 -43.13 33.51
N ALA A 46 -30.17 -43.59 32.30
CA ALA A 46 -30.50 -44.94 31.83
C ALA A 46 -29.88 -46.03 32.71
N ASN A 47 -28.65 -45.81 33.19
CA ASN A 47 -27.95 -46.75 34.08
C ASN A 47 -28.49 -46.77 35.52
N GLN A 48 -29.25 -45.75 35.94
CA GLN A 48 -29.87 -45.67 37.26
C GLN A 48 -31.24 -46.37 37.33
N GLY A 49 -31.80 -46.80 36.19
CA GLY A 49 -33.07 -47.54 36.12
C GLY A 49 -32.94 -48.96 36.65
N GLY A 50 -33.18 -49.17 37.94
CA GLY A 50 -33.31 -50.49 38.57
C GLY A 50 -34.77 -50.94 38.70
N PRO A 51 -35.03 -52.21 39.05
CA PRO A 51 -36.38 -52.78 39.19
C PRO A 51 -37.28 -52.14 40.25
N PHE A 52 -36.77 -51.19 41.07
CA PHE A 52 -37.50 -50.55 42.17
C PHE A 52 -37.50 -49.01 42.12
N GLY A 53 -37.10 -48.40 41.00
CA GLY A 53 -37.11 -46.95 40.87
C GLY A 53 -36.12 -46.48 39.82
N GLY A 54 -36.63 -45.84 38.77
CA GLY A 54 -35.84 -45.20 37.72
C GLY A 54 -36.04 -43.68 37.70
N SER A 55 -35.22 -43.00 36.91
CA SER A 55 -35.42 -41.59 36.58
C SER A 55 -36.88 -41.37 36.14
N PRO A 56 -37.59 -40.32 36.61
CA PRO A 56 -38.95 -40.01 36.14
C PRO A 56 -39.01 -39.71 34.63
N TYR A 57 -37.85 -39.60 34.00
CA TYR A 57 -37.65 -39.38 32.58
C TYR A 57 -37.31 -40.67 31.80
N SER A 58 -37.52 -41.85 32.41
CA SER A 58 -37.22 -43.15 31.79
C SER A 58 -38.43 -44.08 31.75
N VAL A 59 -38.48 -44.92 30.72
CA VAL A 59 -39.45 -46.02 30.53
C VAL A 59 -38.66 -47.29 30.25
N ILE A 60 -39.01 -48.37 30.94
CA ILE A 60 -38.47 -49.69 30.66
C ILE A 60 -39.49 -50.44 29.81
N VAL A 61 -39.06 -50.94 28.66
CA VAL A 61 -39.87 -51.77 27.77
C VAL A 61 -39.38 -53.20 27.88
N HIS A 62 -40.22 -54.08 28.40
CA HIS A 62 -39.94 -55.49 28.58
C HIS A 62 -39.97 -56.25 27.23
N PRO A 63 -39.37 -57.45 27.13
CA PRO A 63 -39.41 -58.27 25.92
C PRO A 63 -40.83 -58.56 25.40
N ASP A 64 -41.79 -58.65 26.31
CA ASP A 64 -43.20 -58.92 26.02
C ASP A 64 -43.95 -57.68 25.48
N GLY A 65 -43.26 -56.54 25.36
CA GLY A 65 -43.81 -55.28 24.88
C GLY A 65 -44.49 -54.42 25.97
N ASP A 66 -44.60 -54.95 27.19
CA ASP A 66 -45.12 -54.20 28.34
C ASP A 66 -44.18 -53.05 28.73
N GLN A 67 -44.75 -51.92 29.14
CA GLN A 67 -44.01 -50.70 29.46
C GLN A 67 -44.19 -50.35 30.94
N THR A 68 -43.08 -50.22 31.66
CA THR A 68 -43.06 -49.79 33.06
C THR A 68 -42.35 -48.45 33.21
N GLY A 69 -42.94 -47.53 33.97
CA GLY A 69 -42.36 -46.21 34.24
C GLY A 69 -43.37 -45.06 34.17
N VAL A 70 -42.95 -43.88 34.59
CA VAL A 70 -43.79 -42.66 34.69
C VAL A 70 -44.31 -42.21 33.31
N LEU A 71 -43.53 -42.46 32.26
CA LEU A 71 -43.84 -42.08 30.88
C LEU A 71 -44.33 -43.27 30.04
N ALA A 72 -44.73 -44.39 30.66
CA ALA A 72 -45.25 -45.56 29.96
C ALA A 72 -46.46 -45.18 29.08
N GLY A 73 -46.44 -45.63 27.83
CA GLY A 73 -47.45 -45.31 26.81
C GLY A 73 -47.38 -43.89 26.24
N ALA A 74 -46.51 -43.01 26.74
CA ALA A 74 -46.35 -41.65 26.24
C ALA A 74 -45.28 -41.52 25.14
N LEU A 75 -44.31 -42.45 25.10
CA LEU A 75 -43.22 -42.45 24.13
C LEU A 75 -43.52 -43.40 22.96
N PRO A 76 -43.36 -42.95 21.70
CA PRO A 76 -43.57 -43.79 20.53
C PRO A 76 -42.45 -44.82 20.39
N ILE A 77 -42.79 -46.12 20.31
CA ILE A 77 -41.82 -47.17 19.98
C ILE A 77 -41.58 -47.13 18.47
N THR A 78 -40.43 -46.59 18.07
CA THR A 78 -39.98 -46.61 16.67
C THR A 78 -39.52 -48.00 16.25
N SER A 79 -39.48 -48.27 14.93
CA SER A 79 -38.95 -49.54 14.39
C SER A 79 -37.50 -49.80 14.81
N ARG A 80 -36.69 -48.74 14.94
CA ARG A 80 -35.31 -48.81 15.44
C ARG A 80 -35.25 -49.12 16.94
N ALA A 81 -36.17 -48.56 17.74
CA ALA A 81 -36.28 -48.89 19.16
C ALA A 81 -36.70 -50.35 19.36
N ALA A 82 -37.66 -50.84 18.57
CA ALA A 82 -38.07 -52.25 18.56
C ALA A 82 -36.91 -53.21 18.23
N ALA A 83 -35.98 -52.79 17.35
CA ALA A 83 -34.78 -53.56 17.07
C ALA A 83 -33.83 -53.64 18.27
N VAL A 84 -33.72 -52.59 19.10
CA VAL A 84 -32.93 -52.61 20.34
C VAL A 84 -33.60 -53.49 21.40
N ILE A 85 -34.92 -53.38 21.56
CA ILE A 85 -35.72 -54.22 22.48
C ILE A 85 -35.52 -55.70 22.15
N GLY A 86 -35.54 -56.06 20.85
CA GLY A 86 -35.32 -57.42 20.36
C GLY A 86 -33.85 -57.85 20.29
N GLY A 87 -32.90 -57.06 20.81
CA GLY A 87 -31.47 -57.39 20.82
C GLY A 87 -30.79 -57.38 19.44
N ARG A 88 -31.42 -56.78 18.42
CA ARG A 88 -30.92 -56.72 17.03
C ARG A 88 -30.16 -55.43 16.70
N ALA A 89 -30.17 -54.44 17.59
CA ALA A 89 -29.49 -53.16 17.42
C ALA A 89 -28.81 -52.69 18.71
N GLN A 90 -27.76 -51.89 18.56
CA GLN A 90 -27.04 -51.26 19.67
C GLN A 90 -27.75 -50.00 20.17
N ALA A 91 -27.35 -49.52 21.35
CA ALA A 91 -27.86 -48.28 21.91
C ALA A 91 -27.62 -47.09 20.96
N TYR A 92 -28.57 -46.17 20.89
CA TYR A 92 -28.46 -44.98 20.05
C TYR A 92 -29.21 -43.79 20.65
N TYR A 93 -28.78 -42.61 20.24
CA TYR A 93 -29.47 -41.36 20.54
C TYR A 93 -30.30 -40.91 19.34
N THR A 94 -31.47 -40.34 19.59
CA THR A 94 -32.32 -39.75 18.55
C THR A 94 -33.06 -38.53 19.09
N ASP A 95 -33.37 -37.60 18.19
CA ASP A 95 -34.27 -36.51 18.50
C ASP A 95 -35.69 -36.93 18.10
N LEU A 96 -36.67 -36.61 18.93
CA LEU A 96 -38.08 -36.89 18.67
C LEU A 96 -38.95 -35.77 19.19
N THR A 97 -40.17 -35.66 18.65
CA THR A 97 -41.14 -34.65 19.09
C THR A 97 -42.37 -35.36 19.61
N VAL A 98 -42.68 -35.18 20.90
CA VAL A 98 -43.87 -35.75 21.54
C VAL A 98 -44.74 -34.62 22.03
N LYS A 99 -46.00 -34.58 21.59
CA LYS A 99 -47.00 -33.57 21.97
C LYS A 99 -46.47 -32.12 21.81
N GLY A 100 -45.70 -31.87 20.75
CA GLY A 100 -45.13 -30.55 20.44
C GLY A 100 -43.85 -30.19 21.19
N VAL A 101 -43.34 -31.05 22.07
CA VAL A 101 -42.07 -30.86 22.79
C VAL A 101 -40.97 -31.65 22.09
N ALA A 102 -39.90 -30.95 21.68
CA ALA A 102 -38.70 -31.58 21.16
C ALA A 102 -37.89 -32.21 22.32
N LEU A 103 -37.62 -33.50 22.20
CA LEU A 103 -36.92 -34.33 23.18
C LEU A 103 -35.70 -34.99 22.53
N ARG A 104 -34.63 -35.12 23.30
CA ARG A 104 -33.52 -36.03 23.02
C ARG A 104 -33.79 -37.34 23.74
N GLU A 105 -33.77 -38.45 23.02
CA GLU A 105 -34.00 -39.79 23.53
C GLU A 105 -32.73 -40.64 23.42
N LEU A 106 -32.45 -41.41 24.47
CA LEU A 106 -31.53 -42.55 24.44
C LEU A 106 -32.34 -43.84 24.52
N VAL A 107 -32.10 -44.75 23.58
CA VAL A 107 -32.61 -46.12 23.62
C VAL A 107 -31.43 -47.05 23.90
N ALA A 108 -31.44 -47.76 25.02
CA ALA A 108 -30.37 -48.67 25.41
C ALA A 108 -30.92 -50.05 25.85
N PRO A 109 -30.25 -51.17 25.52
CA PRO A 109 -30.69 -52.49 25.94
C PRO A 109 -30.50 -52.68 27.46
N THR A 110 -31.39 -53.43 28.09
CA THR A 110 -31.29 -53.77 29.52
C THR A 110 -30.68 -55.17 29.73
N ARG A 111 -30.04 -55.40 30.88
CA ARG A 111 -29.37 -56.70 31.19
C ARG A 111 -30.34 -57.89 31.27
N GLY A 112 -31.64 -57.64 31.45
CA GLY A 112 -32.70 -58.67 31.58
C GLY A 112 -33.51 -58.90 30.30
N GLY A 113 -33.10 -58.34 29.16
CA GLY A 113 -33.90 -58.30 27.94
C GLY A 113 -34.88 -57.13 27.92
N GLY A 114 -35.15 -56.60 26.72
CA GLY A 114 -35.88 -55.35 26.53
C GLY A 114 -34.97 -54.13 26.38
N ALA A 115 -35.53 -52.92 26.52
CA ALA A 115 -34.78 -51.67 26.41
C ALA A 115 -35.26 -50.61 27.41
N VAL A 116 -34.36 -49.74 27.84
CA VAL A 116 -34.67 -48.50 28.57
C VAL A 116 -34.66 -47.33 27.58
N LEU A 117 -35.75 -46.57 27.58
CA LEU A 117 -35.92 -45.35 26.83
C LEU A 117 -35.83 -44.19 27.83
N THR A 118 -34.84 -43.32 27.67
CA THR A 118 -34.65 -42.15 28.55
C THR A 118 -34.75 -40.89 27.70
N VAL A 119 -35.54 -39.91 28.15
CA VAL A 119 -35.80 -38.68 27.37
C VAL A 119 -35.45 -37.42 28.14
N GLN A 120 -34.96 -36.40 27.46
CA GLN A 120 -34.75 -35.08 28.05
C GLN A 120 -35.18 -33.97 27.09
N PRO A 121 -35.83 -32.89 27.57
CA PRO A 121 -36.22 -31.79 26.70
C PRO A 121 -35.02 -31.09 26.05
N LEU A 122 -35.14 -30.79 24.75
CA LEU A 122 -34.12 -30.06 23.98
C LEU A 122 -34.19 -28.54 24.19
N TYR A 123 -35.30 -28.01 24.72
CA TYR A 123 -35.48 -26.56 24.86
C TYR A 123 -34.37 -25.87 25.69
N PRO A 124 -33.85 -26.40 26.81
CA PRO A 124 -32.79 -25.71 27.56
C PRO A 124 -31.50 -25.62 26.73
N THR A 125 -31.15 -26.70 26.04
CA THR A 125 -30.00 -26.77 25.14
C THR A 125 -30.15 -25.82 23.95
N GLN A 126 -31.33 -25.79 23.33
CA GLN A 126 -31.63 -24.89 22.22
C GLN A 126 -31.63 -23.41 22.65
N HIS A 127 -32.18 -23.08 23.82
CA HIS A 127 -32.12 -21.72 24.37
C HIS A 127 -30.68 -21.30 24.69
N ALA A 128 -29.87 -22.21 25.25
CA ALA A 128 -28.45 -21.96 25.49
C ALA A 128 -27.71 -21.67 24.18
N LEU A 129 -27.91 -22.49 23.14
CA LEU A 129 -27.33 -22.28 21.82
C LEU A 129 -27.81 -20.99 21.15
N GLY A 130 -29.09 -20.65 21.30
CA GLY A 130 -29.64 -19.37 20.81
C GLY A 130 -28.97 -18.17 21.47
N ARG A 131 -28.75 -18.23 22.80
CA ARG A 131 -28.06 -17.17 23.55
C ARG A 131 -26.58 -17.08 23.15
N ILE A 132 -25.90 -18.20 22.96
CA ILE A 132 -24.51 -18.23 22.45
C ILE A 132 -24.44 -17.61 21.05
N LYS A 133 -25.33 -18.02 20.13
CA LYS A 133 -25.42 -17.44 18.78
C LYS A 133 -25.65 -15.93 18.82
N PHE A 134 -26.56 -15.46 19.67
CA PHE A 134 -26.82 -14.03 19.84
C PHE A 134 -25.55 -13.27 20.27
N TRP A 135 -24.86 -13.73 21.31
CA TRP A 135 -23.63 -13.09 21.78
C TRP A 135 -22.49 -13.16 20.76
N ILE A 136 -22.34 -14.27 20.05
CA ILE A 136 -21.37 -14.40 18.95
C ILE A 136 -21.63 -13.34 17.87
N LEU A 137 -22.88 -13.19 17.44
CA LEU A 137 -23.24 -12.20 16.42
C LEU A 137 -23.06 -10.77 16.92
N LEU A 138 -23.45 -10.48 18.16
CA LEU A 138 -23.33 -9.15 18.75
C LEU A 138 -21.86 -8.75 18.93
N ILE A 139 -21.06 -9.59 19.59
CA ILE A 139 -19.64 -9.33 19.86
C ILE A 139 -18.84 -9.35 18.56
N GLY A 140 -19.09 -10.32 17.68
CA GLY A 140 -18.45 -10.41 16.37
C GLY A 140 -18.75 -9.18 15.50
N GLY A 141 -20.01 -8.73 15.46
CA GLY A 141 -20.41 -7.51 14.75
C GLY A 141 -19.74 -6.26 15.29
N ILE A 142 -19.72 -6.07 16.61
CA ILE A 142 -19.02 -4.96 17.27
C ILE A 142 -17.52 -5.01 16.97
N GLY A 143 -16.90 -6.19 17.04
CA GLY A 143 -15.49 -6.40 16.74
C GLY A 143 -15.13 -6.01 15.31
N ILE A 144 -15.92 -6.46 14.33
CA ILE A 144 -15.75 -6.10 12.91
C ILE A 144 -15.88 -4.58 12.72
N ALA A 145 -16.91 -3.95 13.32
CA ALA A 145 -17.14 -2.52 13.21
C ALA A 145 -15.98 -1.71 13.81
N ALA A 146 -15.54 -2.06 15.01
CA ALA A 146 -14.42 -1.41 15.70
C ALA A 146 -13.11 -1.57 14.93
N ALA A 147 -12.80 -2.78 14.45
CA ALA A 147 -11.59 -3.04 13.68
C ALA A 147 -11.59 -2.31 12.34
N THR A 148 -12.75 -2.23 11.66
CA THR A 148 -12.90 -1.45 10.42
C THR A 148 -12.71 0.05 10.67
N ALA A 149 -13.29 0.58 11.75
CA ALA A 149 -13.13 1.98 12.12
C ALA A 149 -11.66 2.31 12.44
N LEU A 150 -10.97 1.47 13.21
CA LEU A 150 -9.55 1.62 13.51
C LEU A 150 -8.69 1.54 12.24
N ALA A 151 -8.94 0.57 11.36
CA ALA A 151 -8.22 0.45 10.09
C ALA A 151 -8.41 1.69 9.22
N ALA A 152 -9.61 2.25 9.16
CA ALA A 152 -9.89 3.48 8.43
C ALA A 152 -9.13 4.68 9.03
N LEU A 153 -9.11 4.82 10.36
CA LEU A 153 -8.37 5.88 11.04
C LEU A 153 -6.86 5.79 10.77
N VAL A 154 -6.27 4.60 10.93
CA VAL A 154 -4.85 4.37 10.65
C VAL A 154 -4.52 4.65 9.18
N ALA A 155 -5.34 4.16 8.25
CA ALA A 155 -5.15 4.44 6.82
C ALA A 155 -5.22 5.95 6.52
N THR A 156 -6.13 6.69 7.16
CA THR A 156 -6.18 8.15 6.96
C THR A 156 -4.96 8.88 7.48
N ALA A 157 -4.41 8.45 8.62
CA ALA A 157 -3.19 9.03 9.18
C ALA A 157 -1.98 8.70 8.29
N ALA A 158 -1.82 7.44 7.90
CA ALA A 158 -0.68 6.95 7.12
C ALA A 158 -0.63 7.55 5.69
N LEU A 159 -1.79 7.77 5.04
CA LEU A 159 -1.85 8.34 3.69
C LEU A 159 -1.87 9.88 3.66
N ARG A 160 -1.92 10.55 4.81
CA ARG A 160 -1.94 12.02 4.87
C ARG A 160 -0.70 12.67 4.23
N PRO A 161 0.55 12.19 4.46
CA PRO A 161 1.75 12.76 3.83
C PRO A 161 1.74 12.61 2.30
N VAL A 162 1.27 11.48 1.79
CA VAL A 162 1.17 11.24 0.34
C VAL A 162 0.25 12.26 -0.33
N ARG A 163 -0.90 12.55 0.27
CA ARG A 163 -1.82 13.57 -0.25
C ARG A 163 -1.21 14.97 -0.26
N ARG A 164 -0.37 15.30 0.73
CA ARG A 164 0.37 16.57 0.76
C ARG A 164 1.39 16.66 -0.38
N LEU A 165 2.13 15.58 -0.63
CA LEU A 165 3.05 15.49 -1.76
C LEU A 165 2.33 15.64 -3.10
N THR A 166 1.20 14.96 -3.28
CA THR A 166 0.39 15.09 -4.50
C THR A 166 -0.11 16.53 -4.68
N ALA A 167 -0.66 17.14 -3.63
CA ALA A 167 -1.14 18.52 -3.70
C ALA A 167 -0.01 19.52 -4.03
N ALA A 168 1.18 19.35 -3.44
CA ALA A 168 2.32 20.20 -3.74
C ALA A 168 2.81 20.00 -5.18
N ALA A 169 2.84 18.77 -5.69
CA ALA A 169 3.18 18.51 -7.09
C ALA A 169 2.16 19.15 -8.05
N GLU A 170 0.86 19.05 -7.75
CA GLU A 170 -0.21 19.70 -8.51
C GLU A 170 -0.07 21.23 -8.49
N ALA A 171 0.23 21.81 -7.33
CA ALA A 171 0.42 23.25 -7.17
C ALA A 171 1.67 23.77 -7.91
N VAL A 172 2.80 23.06 -7.83
CA VAL A 172 4.01 23.35 -8.61
C VAL A 172 3.72 23.27 -10.11
N THR A 173 2.97 22.26 -10.56
CA THR A 173 2.62 22.11 -11.98
C THR A 173 1.69 23.23 -12.47
N ALA A 174 0.74 23.66 -11.64
CA ALA A 174 -0.21 24.70 -11.99
C ALA A 174 0.40 26.11 -11.96
N THR A 175 1.32 26.38 -11.03
CA THR A 175 1.86 27.73 -10.79
C THR A 175 3.29 27.94 -11.31
N GLY A 176 4.03 26.86 -11.57
CA GLY A 176 5.47 26.92 -11.83
C GLY A 176 6.32 27.36 -10.62
N ASN A 177 5.72 27.47 -9.43
CA ASN A 177 6.42 27.93 -8.23
C ASN A 177 7.27 26.81 -7.63
N LEU A 178 8.56 26.81 -7.96
CA LEU A 178 9.52 25.83 -7.47
C LEU A 178 9.95 26.05 -6.02
N SER A 179 9.59 27.17 -5.40
CA SER A 179 9.92 27.47 -4.00
C SER A 179 8.96 26.78 -3.01
N GLU A 180 7.92 26.08 -3.51
CA GLU A 180 7.03 25.28 -2.66
C GLU A 180 7.82 24.16 -1.96
N ARG A 181 7.49 23.90 -0.69
CA ARG A 181 8.16 22.89 0.13
C ARG A 181 7.13 22.05 0.88
N VAL A 182 7.34 20.74 0.85
CA VAL A 182 6.52 19.80 1.62
C VAL A 182 7.14 19.63 2.99
N HIS A 183 6.33 19.78 4.04
CA HIS A 183 6.78 19.55 5.41
C HIS A 183 7.19 18.08 5.59
N VAL A 184 8.43 17.86 6.03
CA VAL A 184 8.97 16.53 6.32
C VAL A 184 8.56 16.14 7.73
N SER A 185 7.73 15.11 7.86
CA SER A 185 7.31 14.55 9.15
C SER A 185 7.79 13.11 9.27
N GLY A 186 8.37 12.76 10.41
CA GLY A 186 8.85 11.40 10.68
C GLY A 186 10.20 11.09 10.02
N SER A 187 10.83 10.01 10.48
CA SER A 187 12.08 9.45 9.95
C SER A 187 11.87 8.16 9.13
N ASP A 188 10.62 7.91 8.73
CA ASP A 188 10.20 6.74 7.96
C ASP A 188 10.41 6.93 6.45
N GLU A 189 9.96 5.94 5.67
CA GLU A 189 10.03 5.93 4.20
C GLU A 189 9.33 7.15 3.58
N LEU A 190 8.22 7.60 4.18
CA LEU A 190 7.44 8.74 3.69
C LEU A 190 8.14 10.07 3.99
N GLY A 191 8.74 10.21 5.18
CA GLY A 191 9.59 11.36 5.52
C GLY A 191 10.80 11.46 4.58
N ARG A 192 11.46 10.34 4.29
CA ARG A 192 12.57 10.26 3.33
C ARG A 192 12.13 10.61 1.91
N LEU A 193 10.95 10.17 1.47
CA LEU A 193 10.37 10.54 0.19
C LEU A 193 10.11 12.05 0.10
N ALA A 194 9.54 12.66 1.15
CA ALA A 194 9.30 14.10 1.19
C ALA A 194 10.61 14.91 1.14
N ALA A 195 11.65 14.45 1.84
CA ALA A 195 12.97 15.07 1.76
C ALA A 195 13.58 14.99 0.34
N ARG A 196 13.47 13.84 -0.33
CA ARG A 196 13.92 13.67 -1.73
C ARG A 196 13.14 14.54 -2.70
N PHE A 197 11.83 14.66 -2.52
CA PHE A 197 10.99 15.55 -3.32
C PHE A 197 11.41 17.02 -3.17
N ASN A 198 11.65 17.49 -1.94
CA ASN A 198 12.16 18.85 -1.71
C ASN A 198 13.55 19.05 -2.34
N GLY A 199 14.44 18.03 -2.28
CA GLY A 199 15.74 18.07 -2.94
C GLY A 199 15.63 18.20 -4.47
N MET A 200 14.69 17.48 -5.09
CA MET A 200 14.40 17.61 -6.52
C MET A 200 13.90 19.01 -6.88
N LEU A 201 12.99 19.59 -6.07
CA LEU A 201 12.52 20.97 -6.29
C LEU A 201 13.66 21.99 -6.16
N ALA A 202 14.55 21.83 -5.18
CA ALA A 202 15.70 22.71 -5.02
C ALA A 202 16.66 22.64 -6.22
N ALA A 203 16.98 21.43 -6.71
CA ALA A 203 17.82 21.26 -7.89
C ALA A 203 17.18 21.87 -9.15
N LEU A 204 15.86 21.75 -9.30
CA LEU A 204 15.13 22.35 -10.42
C LEU A 204 15.11 23.88 -10.32
N GLU A 205 14.88 24.43 -9.13
CA GLU A 205 14.92 25.87 -8.86
C GLU A 205 16.30 26.46 -9.19
N GLU A 206 17.36 25.79 -8.78
CA GLU A 206 18.74 26.17 -9.12
C GLU A 206 19.00 26.11 -10.63
N SER A 207 18.55 25.05 -11.31
CA SER A 207 18.72 24.89 -12.76
C SER A 207 18.00 25.99 -13.53
N VAL A 208 16.74 26.28 -13.19
CA VAL A 208 15.97 27.37 -13.81
C VAL A 208 16.62 28.73 -13.49
N GLY A 209 17.13 28.92 -12.28
CA GLY A 209 17.86 30.11 -11.87
C GLY A 209 19.13 30.34 -12.72
N ARG A 210 19.91 29.28 -12.97
CA ARG A 210 21.09 29.33 -13.84
C ARG A 210 20.70 29.67 -15.29
N GLN A 211 19.66 29.05 -15.83
CA GLN A 211 19.17 29.36 -17.17
C GLN A 211 18.73 30.82 -17.32
N ARG A 212 18.01 31.37 -16.33
CA ARG A 212 17.59 32.78 -16.33
C ARG A 212 18.77 33.75 -16.29
N ARG A 213 19.79 33.47 -15.48
CA ARG A 213 21.02 34.28 -15.45
C ARG A 213 21.74 34.24 -16.78
N LEU A 214 21.93 33.05 -17.36
CA LEU A 214 22.56 32.92 -18.68
C LEU A 214 21.85 33.73 -19.75
N VAL A 215 20.51 33.68 -19.80
CA VAL A 215 19.72 34.48 -20.76
C VAL A 215 19.85 35.97 -20.51
N ALA A 216 19.87 36.41 -19.25
CA ALA A 216 20.03 37.82 -18.90
C ALA A 216 21.42 38.32 -19.30
N ASP A 217 22.47 37.57 -18.94
CA ASP A 217 23.87 37.90 -19.24
C ASP A 217 24.07 37.96 -20.76
N ALA A 218 23.58 36.96 -21.50
CA ALA A 218 23.60 36.96 -22.95
C ALA A 218 22.87 38.15 -23.57
N SER A 219 21.70 38.52 -23.04
CA SER A 219 20.95 39.68 -23.54
C SER A 219 21.72 40.98 -23.34
N HIS A 220 22.47 41.10 -22.24
CA HIS A 220 23.33 42.25 -21.99
C HIS A 220 24.54 42.28 -22.93
N GLU A 221 25.26 41.17 -23.04
CA GLU A 221 26.45 41.06 -23.89
C GLU A 221 26.13 41.21 -25.38
N LEU A 222 24.95 40.79 -25.85
CA LEU A 222 24.54 40.98 -27.24
C LEU A 222 24.08 42.42 -27.56
N ARG A 223 23.53 43.15 -26.58
CA ARG A 223 22.99 44.50 -26.81
C ARG A 223 24.10 45.51 -27.14
N THR A 224 25.26 45.39 -26.50
CA THR A 224 26.41 46.29 -26.70
C THR A 224 26.91 46.29 -28.16
N PRO A 225 27.37 45.15 -28.73
CA PRO A 225 27.87 45.10 -30.11
C PRO A 225 26.76 45.39 -31.13
N LEU A 226 25.53 44.97 -30.86
CA LEU A 226 24.38 45.30 -31.72
C LEU A 226 24.10 46.81 -31.78
N THR A 227 24.24 47.51 -30.65
CA THR A 227 24.04 48.96 -30.59
C THR A 227 25.16 49.69 -31.33
N ALA A 228 26.42 49.26 -31.14
CA ALA A 228 27.57 49.83 -31.84
C ALA A 228 27.46 49.64 -33.36
N ALA A 229 27.20 48.40 -33.82
CA ALA A 229 27.00 48.10 -35.24
C ALA A 229 25.85 48.93 -35.85
N ARG A 230 24.75 49.10 -35.11
CA ARG A 230 23.62 49.92 -35.57
C ARG A 230 24.00 51.38 -35.71
N THR A 231 24.68 51.96 -34.71
CA THR A 231 25.15 53.35 -34.77
C THR A 231 26.06 53.57 -35.98
N ASN A 232 26.99 52.65 -36.25
CA ASN A 232 27.90 52.76 -37.39
C ASN A 232 27.18 52.66 -38.73
N VAL A 233 26.20 51.75 -38.85
CA VAL A 233 25.34 51.67 -40.04
C VAL A 233 24.50 52.95 -40.21
N ASP A 234 23.95 53.51 -39.14
CA ASP A 234 23.17 54.74 -39.20
C ASP A 234 24.05 55.93 -39.65
N LEU A 235 25.28 56.05 -39.14
CA LEU A 235 26.27 57.04 -39.57
C LEU A 235 26.65 56.89 -41.06
N LEU A 236 26.83 55.65 -41.52
CA LEU A 236 27.09 55.35 -42.93
C LEU A 236 25.90 55.75 -43.84
N ARG A 237 24.66 55.57 -43.37
CA ARG A 237 23.43 55.92 -44.12
C ARG A 237 23.21 57.42 -44.26
N GLU A 238 23.67 58.24 -43.32
CA GLU A 238 23.58 59.70 -43.42
C GLU A 238 24.41 60.24 -44.61
N GLY A 239 25.44 59.52 -45.04
CA GLY A 239 26.19 59.81 -46.28
C GLY A 239 27.09 61.05 -46.21
N ARG A 240 27.30 61.62 -45.00
CA ARG A 240 28.06 62.86 -44.78
C ARG A 240 29.51 62.64 -44.32
N LEU A 241 29.92 61.39 -44.13
CA LEU A 241 31.26 61.02 -43.69
C LEU A 241 32.28 61.13 -44.84
N PRO A 242 33.52 61.59 -44.57
CA PRO A 242 34.67 61.40 -45.45
C PRO A 242 34.91 59.91 -45.79
N GLU A 243 35.53 59.62 -46.94
CA GLU A 243 35.77 58.22 -47.38
C GLU A 243 36.60 57.40 -46.38
N GLU A 244 37.57 58.02 -45.71
CA GLU A 244 38.36 57.36 -44.65
C GLU A 244 37.50 56.96 -43.44
N GLU A 245 36.60 57.83 -42.99
CA GLU A 245 35.68 57.55 -41.88
C GLU A 245 34.62 56.50 -42.26
N LYS A 246 34.20 56.44 -43.53
CA LYS A 246 33.33 55.37 -44.03
C LYS A 246 34.01 54.00 -43.97
N HIS A 247 35.26 53.91 -44.39
CA HIS A 247 36.03 52.67 -44.29
C HIS A 247 36.18 52.23 -42.83
N HIS A 248 36.50 53.15 -41.93
CA HIS A 248 36.60 52.86 -40.50
C HIS A 248 35.27 52.35 -39.91
N ALA A 249 34.14 53.00 -40.21
CA ALA A 249 32.83 52.58 -39.73
C ALA A 249 32.40 51.20 -40.29
N LEU A 250 32.80 50.85 -41.51
CA LEU A 250 32.57 49.51 -42.08
C LEU A 250 33.44 48.45 -41.39
N GLU A 251 34.71 48.73 -41.13
CA GLU A 251 35.61 47.84 -40.40
C GLU A 251 35.10 47.58 -38.97
N GLU A 252 34.74 48.64 -38.23
CA GLU A 252 34.16 48.50 -36.89
C GLU A 252 32.87 47.68 -36.92
N THR A 253 31.99 47.91 -37.90
CA THR A 253 30.76 47.13 -38.07
C THR A 253 31.07 45.63 -38.28
N SER A 254 32.10 45.32 -39.08
CA SER A 254 32.54 43.93 -39.28
C SER A 254 33.05 43.30 -37.99
N VAL A 255 33.83 44.05 -37.19
CA VAL A 255 34.34 43.60 -35.89
C VAL A 255 33.18 43.28 -34.93
N GLU A 256 32.15 44.12 -34.88
CA GLU A 256 30.97 43.89 -34.02
C GLU A 256 30.15 42.67 -34.46
N LEU A 257 30.02 42.43 -35.77
CA LEU A 257 29.36 41.23 -36.30
C LEU A 257 30.16 39.95 -35.98
N ASP A 258 31.49 40.00 -36.02
CA ASP A 258 32.36 38.90 -35.59
C ASP A 258 32.26 38.65 -34.09
N ALA A 259 32.14 39.70 -33.28
CA ALA A 259 31.88 39.58 -31.84
C ALA A 259 30.53 38.91 -31.55
N LEU A 260 29.46 39.33 -32.24
CA LEU A 260 28.14 38.69 -32.16
C LEU A 260 28.19 37.21 -32.55
N THR A 261 28.91 36.86 -33.62
CA THR A 261 29.05 35.47 -34.08
C THR A 261 29.74 34.59 -33.05
N ARG A 262 30.78 35.11 -32.38
CA ARG A 262 31.46 34.42 -31.27
C ARG A 262 30.54 34.24 -30.07
N LEU A 263 29.88 35.29 -29.60
CA LEU A 263 28.93 35.23 -28.48
C LEU A 263 27.79 34.22 -28.72
N VAL A 264 27.24 34.18 -29.93
CA VAL A 264 26.20 33.20 -30.29
C VAL A 264 26.76 31.78 -30.28
N SER A 265 27.99 31.58 -30.76
CA SER A 265 28.66 30.27 -30.73
C SER A 265 28.88 29.79 -29.29
N ASP A 266 29.39 30.67 -28.43
CA ASP A 266 29.62 30.39 -27.01
C ASP A 266 28.30 30.07 -26.27
N LEU A 267 27.22 30.80 -26.59
CA LEU A 267 25.90 30.54 -26.03
C LEU A 267 25.33 29.19 -26.47
N VAL A 268 25.51 28.81 -27.73
CA VAL A 268 25.09 27.49 -28.25
C VAL A 268 25.89 26.37 -27.58
N GLU A 269 27.19 26.58 -27.35
CA GLU A 269 28.04 25.63 -26.63
C GLU A 269 27.59 25.47 -25.17
N LEU A 270 27.32 26.57 -24.46
CA LEU A 270 26.79 26.58 -23.09
C LEU A 270 25.39 25.95 -23.00
N ALA A 271 24.49 26.26 -23.94
CA ALA A 271 23.12 25.78 -23.94
C ALA A 271 22.99 24.28 -24.26
N ARG A 272 23.96 23.70 -25.00
CA ARG A 272 24.00 22.25 -25.24
C ARG A 272 24.16 21.45 -23.95
N GLY A 273 24.63 22.09 -22.86
CA GLY A 273 24.62 21.49 -21.54
C GLY A 273 25.34 20.16 -21.49
N GLU A 274 26.28 19.92 -22.41
CA GLU A 274 27.14 18.76 -22.29
C GLU A 274 27.95 18.97 -21.02
N GLU A 275 27.61 18.22 -19.97
CA GLU A 275 28.65 17.71 -19.09
C GLU A 275 29.65 17.07 -20.04
N ARG A 276 30.67 17.85 -20.41
CA ARG A 276 31.85 17.30 -21.04
C ARG A 276 32.29 16.28 -20.01
N LYS A 277 32.03 15.00 -20.26
CA LYS A 277 32.61 13.92 -19.47
C LYS A 277 34.09 14.18 -19.60
N LEU A 278 34.65 14.84 -18.60
CA LEU A 278 36.05 15.20 -18.57
C LEU A 278 36.74 13.85 -18.66
N ARG A 279 37.29 13.56 -19.84
CA ARG A 279 38.15 12.40 -20.02
C ARG A 279 39.42 12.82 -19.34
N ILE A 280 39.53 12.43 -18.08
CA ILE A 280 40.76 12.62 -17.34
C ILE A 280 41.72 11.58 -17.90
N GLU A 281 42.72 12.06 -18.64
CA GLU A 281 43.76 11.26 -19.25
C GLU A 281 45.11 11.82 -18.85
N GLU A 282 46.15 10.98 -18.90
CA GLU A 282 47.52 11.45 -18.68
C GLU A 282 47.96 12.31 -19.87
N VAL A 283 48.50 13.49 -19.57
CA VAL A 283 48.90 14.45 -20.60
C VAL A 283 50.35 14.89 -20.36
N GLN A 284 51.16 14.89 -21.42
CA GLN A 284 52.45 15.60 -21.45
C GLN A 284 52.15 17.09 -21.66
N LEU A 285 52.27 17.87 -20.58
CA LEU A 285 51.90 19.28 -20.56
C LEU A 285 52.78 20.11 -21.48
N ASP A 286 54.06 19.78 -21.57
CA ASP A 286 55.02 20.44 -22.44
C ASP A 286 54.67 20.26 -23.92
N ASP A 287 54.32 19.05 -24.35
CA ASP A 287 53.87 18.79 -25.72
C ASP A 287 52.56 19.52 -26.05
N LEU A 288 51.61 19.54 -25.11
CA LEU A 288 50.35 20.24 -25.28
C LEU A 288 50.56 21.75 -25.42
N VAL A 289 51.40 22.33 -24.56
CA VAL A 289 51.73 23.76 -24.60
C VAL A 289 52.49 24.11 -25.87
N ALA A 290 53.46 23.30 -26.28
CA ALA A 290 54.19 23.49 -27.54
C ALA A 290 53.24 23.52 -28.74
N ALA A 291 52.36 22.52 -28.86
CA ALA A 291 51.38 22.44 -29.94
C ALA A 291 50.37 23.61 -29.93
N THR A 292 50.05 24.14 -28.74
CA THR A 292 49.14 25.29 -28.60
C THR A 292 49.82 26.59 -29.02
N VAL A 293 51.09 26.77 -28.63
CA VAL A 293 51.90 27.95 -29.00
C VAL A 293 52.15 27.99 -30.51
N GLU A 294 52.38 26.84 -31.15
CA GLU A 294 52.53 26.75 -32.60
C GLU A 294 51.26 27.23 -33.33
N ARG A 295 50.07 26.77 -32.89
CA ARG A 295 48.79 27.25 -33.45
C ARG A 295 48.55 28.74 -33.19
N ALA A 296 48.97 29.25 -32.04
CA ALA A 296 48.82 30.66 -31.68
C ALA A 296 49.73 31.56 -32.53
N GLN A 297 50.98 31.17 -32.75
CA GLN A 297 51.93 31.85 -33.64
C GLN A 297 51.40 31.94 -35.07
N ALA A 298 50.80 30.87 -35.59
CA ALA A 298 50.20 30.86 -36.92
C ALA A 298 49.02 31.84 -37.08
N ARG A 299 48.29 32.15 -35.99
CA ARG A 299 47.17 33.10 -35.98
C ARG A 299 47.56 34.53 -35.67
N ALA A 300 48.68 34.75 -34.99
CA ALA A 300 49.13 36.08 -34.55
C ALA A 300 50.63 36.26 -34.84
N PRO A 301 51.03 36.37 -36.12
CA PRO A 301 52.44 36.45 -36.52
C PRO A 301 53.17 37.70 -35.98
N GLN A 302 52.42 38.74 -35.61
CA GLN A 302 52.93 39.96 -34.99
C GLN A 302 53.27 39.80 -33.49
N VAL A 303 52.92 38.68 -32.85
CA VAL A 303 53.21 38.42 -31.43
C VAL A 303 54.35 37.43 -31.30
N THR A 304 55.41 37.80 -30.59
CA THR A 304 56.52 36.89 -30.29
C THR A 304 56.22 36.09 -29.02
N PHE A 305 56.10 34.78 -29.15
CA PHE A 305 55.90 33.86 -28.02
C PHE A 305 57.24 33.32 -27.56
N VAL A 306 57.65 33.67 -26.34
CA VAL A 306 58.85 33.11 -25.69
C VAL A 306 58.40 32.00 -24.75
N THR A 307 58.90 30.78 -24.95
CA THR A 307 58.53 29.61 -24.14
C THR A 307 59.76 28.97 -23.51
N ALA A 308 59.60 28.50 -22.27
CA ALA A 308 60.58 27.66 -21.57
C ALA A 308 59.84 26.41 -21.11
N LEU A 309 59.91 25.35 -21.92
CA LEU A 309 59.19 24.10 -21.68
C LEU A 309 60.14 23.06 -21.09
N SER A 310 59.66 22.30 -20.13
CA SER A 310 60.38 21.17 -19.53
C SER A 310 59.44 19.96 -19.49
N PRO A 311 59.92 18.74 -19.77
CA PRO A 311 59.11 17.53 -19.77
C PRO A 311 58.29 17.40 -18.48
N THR A 312 56.97 17.52 -18.61
CA THR A 312 56.07 17.60 -17.44
C THR A 312 54.82 16.77 -17.69
N GLN A 313 54.77 15.61 -17.07
CA GLN A 313 53.61 14.73 -17.14
C GLN A 313 52.62 15.07 -16.02
N VAL A 314 51.36 15.28 -16.38
CA VAL A 314 50.27 15.50 -15.43
C VAL A 314 49.38 14.26 -15.42
N HIS A 315 49.28 13.65 -14.24
CA HIS A 315 48.43 12.49 -13.99
C HIS A 315 47.06 12.92 -13.45
N ALA A 316 46.08 12.05 -13.65
CA ALA A 316 44.71 12.16 -13.15
C ALA A 316 44.61 12.21 -11.61
#